data_AF-A0A365N5D2-F1
#
_entry.id   AF-A0A365N5D2-F1
#
_cell.length_a   1.000
_cell.length_b   1.000
_cell.length_c   1.000
_cell.angle_alpha   90.00
_cell.angle_beta   90.00
_cell.angle_gamma   90.00
#
_symmetry.space_group_name_H-M   'P 1'
#
loop_
_entity.id
_entity.type
_entity.pdbx_description
1 polymer ?
#
loop_
_entity_poly.entity_id
_entity_poly.type
_entity_poly.pdbx_seq_one_letter_code
_entity_poly.pdbx_strand_id
1 'polypeptide(L)'
;MALINQEQAAEHYAAAETHMAGLKKIVDLRGGLENIGDSVITVKICRTDILFAMQQGGHPLFHRDHIYHVKRSLAYKGFNLQPDSDAYSNQLGPIIQEAFSDTMGLCRLLNKHQDEKPLDLLEFQEVLVSICYRLLQFRTIYESRLKQDAQSTYHIGLCLFMISIHFNNTQFRIARRGLIMALVKEAIESKLSEHEDEVKFWLLNLGGISVSLPDGREWFIEALREQASLLGIMAWEQVKGCLAKFPWLDAIHDEPIRKLWDQVRLMDV
;
A
#
# COMPACT_ATOMS: atom_id res chain seq x y z
N MET A 1 -2.05 -20.67 -2.51
CA MET A 1 -2.87 -19.44 -2.59
C MET A 1 -4.26 -19.75 -2.08
N ALA A 2 -4.97 -18.77 -1.51
CA ALA A 2 -6.40 -18.93 -1.20
C ALA A 2 -7.22 -18.96 -2.50
N LEU A 3 -8.27 -19.79 -2.55
CA LEU A 3 -9.14 -19.96 -3.71
C LEU A 3 -9.70 -18.61 -4.20
N ILE A 4 -10.11 -17.73 -3.27
CA ILE A 4 -10.62 -16.39 -3.57
C ILE A 4 -9.62 -15.58 -4.41
N ASN A 5 -8.36 -15.52 -4.00
CA ASN A 5 -7.32 -14.76 -4.71
C ASN A 5 -7.07 -15.33 -6.11
N GLN A 6 -7.21 -16.65 -6.28
CA GLN A 6 -7.09 -17.31 -7.57
C GLN A 6 -8.24 -16.95 -8.49
N GLU A 7 -9.49 -16.97 -8.01
CA GLU A 7 -10.65 -16.56 -8.80
C GLU A 7 -10.54 -15.09 -9.21
N GLN A 8 -10.04 -14.22 -8.32
CA GLN A 8 -9.83 -12.82 -8.66
C GLN A 8 -8.72 -12.62 -9.69
N ALA A 9 -7.63 -13.39 -9.60
CA ALA A 9 -6.56 -13.37 -10.60
C ALA A 9 -7.00 -13.92 -11.97
N ALA A 10 -8.07 -14.73 -11.98
CA ALA A 10 -8.73 -15.23 -13.19
C ALA A 10 -9.91 -14.36 -13.64
N GLU A 11 -10.14 -13.20 -13.00
CA GLU A 11 -11.26 -12.29 -13.27
C GLU A 11 -12.66 -12.91 -13.06
N HIS A 12 -12.76 -14.00 -12.30
CA HIS A 12 -14.02 -14.64 -11.92
C HIS A 12 -14.65 -13.97 -10.68
N TYR A 13 -14.97 -12.69 -10.80
CA TYR A 13 -15.38 -11.86 -9.66
C TYR A 13 -16.62 -12.38 -8.91
N ALA A 14 -17.62 -12.91 -9.62
CA ALA A 14 -18.82 -13.48 -8.99
C ALA A 14 -18.53 -14.75 -8.17
N ALA A 15 -17.56 -15.57 -8.62
CA ALA A 15 -17.12 -16.74 -7.88
C ALA A 15 -16.34 -16.31 -6.61
N ALA A 16 -15.46 -15.31 -6.74
CA ALA A 16 -14.75 -14.74 -5.61
C ALA A 16 -15.71 -14.16 -4.55
N GLU A 17 -16.76 -13.44 -4.96
CA GLU A 17 -17.82 -12.94 -4.08
C GLU A 17 -18.54 -14.06 -3.34
N THR A 18 -18.91 -15.13 -4.05
CA THR A 18 -19.56 -16.31 -3.46
C THR A 18 -18.65 -16.97 -2.41
N HIS A 19 -17.36 -17.11 -2.70
CA HIS A 19 -16.41 -17.68 -1.76
C HIS A 19 -16.16 -16.78 -0.54
N MET A 20 -16.12 -15.45 -0.72
CA MET A 20 -16.04 -14.51 0.40
C MET A 20 -17.26 -14.55 1.30
N ALA A 21 -18.47 -14.64 0.73
CA ALA A 21 -19.69 -14.82 1.50
C ALA A 21 -19.65 -16.13 2.32
N GLY A 22 -19.16 -17.22 1.71
CA GLY A 22 -18.92 -18.49 2.41
C GLY A 22 -17.92 -18.36 3.55
N LEU A 23 -16.79 -17.67 3.34
CA LEU A 23 -15.78 -17.43 4.37
C LEU A 23 -16.36 -16.63 5.54
N LYS A 24 -17.11 -15.55 5.25
CA LYS A 24 -17.80 -14.76 6.28
C LYS A 24 -18.75 -15.62 7.11
N LYS A 25 -19.55 -16.47 6.45
CA LYS A 25 -20.45 -17.39 7.15
C LYS A 25 -19.70 -18.37 8.06
N ILE A 26 -18.57 -18.90 7.62
CA ILE A 26 -17.73 -19.81 8.40
C ILE A 26 -17.16 -19.11 9.65
N VAL A 27 -16.73 -17.86 9.52
CA VAL A 27 -16.24 -17.06 10.65
C VAL A 27 -17.39 -16.76 11.63
N ASP A 28 -18.56 -16.40 11.12
CA ASP A 28 -19.74 -16.12 11.96
C ASP A 28 -20.21 -17.35 12.74
N LEU A 29 -20.16 -18.54 12.12
CA LEU A 29 -20.46 -19.81 12.80
C LEU A 29 -19.46 -20.14 13.91
N ARG A 30 -18.25 -19.58 13.87
CA ARG A 30 -17.27 -19.66 14.97
C ARG A 30 -17.42 -18.53 15.99
N GLY A 31 -18.42 -17.66 15.83
CA GLY A 31 -18.68 -16.54 16.72
C GLY A 31 -17.78 -15.33 16.46
N GLY A 32 -17.29 -15.14 15.23
CA GLY A 32 -16.47 -13.99 14.84
C GLY A 32 -14.96 -14.25 14.88
N LEU A 33 -14.17 -13.27 14.42
CA LEU A 33 -12.71 -13.39 14.37
C LEU A 33 -12.08 -13.56 15.77
N GLU A 34 -12.62 -12.88 16.79
CA GLU A 34 -12.10 -12.95 18.16
C GLU A 34 -12.13 -14.38 18.72
N ASN A 35 -13.16 -15.16 18.39
CA ASN A 35 -13.29 -16.55 18.82
C ASN A 35 -12.40 -17.54 18.03
N ILE A 36 -11.81 -17.12 16.91
CA ILE A 36 -10.75 -17.88 16.22
C ILE A 36 -9.40 -17.66 16.94
N GLY A 37 -9.27 -16.57 17.69
CA GLY A 37 -8.09 -16.20 18.47
C GLY A 37 -6.97 -15.60 17.64
N ASP A 38 -5.90 -15.20 18.32
CA ASP A 38 -4.71 -14.63 17.69
C ASP A 38 -3.86 -15.74 17.06
N SER A 39 -4.17 -16.04 15.81
CA SER A 39 -3.56 -17.15 15.08
C SER A 39 -3.19 -16.75 13.65
N VAL A 40 -2.28 -17.53 13.06
CA VAL A 40 -1.94 -17.44 11.62
C VAL A 40 -3.19 -17.56 10.74
N ILE A 41 -4.22 -18.29 11.19
CA ILE A 41 -5.47 -18.45 10.46
C ILE A 41 -6.22 -17.12 10.41
N THR A 42 -6.35 -16.43 11.55
CA THR A 42 -7.01 -15.12 11.65
C THR A 42 -6.35 -14.10 10.73
N VAL A 43 -5.02 -14.02 10.74
CA VAL A 43 -4.27 -13.14 9.85
C VAL A 43 -4.50 -13.50 8.38
N LYS A 44 -4.53 -14.79 8.02
CA LYS A 44 -4.83 -15.21 6.64
C LYS A 44 -6.24 -14.84 6.19
N ILE A 45 -7.23 -14.94 7.09
CA ILE A 45 -8.61 -14.51 6.82
C ILE A 45 -8.61 -13.00 6.56
N CYS A 46 -7.99 -12.23 7.44
CA CYS A 46 -7.92 -10.77 7.33
C CYS A 46 -7.25 -10.33 6.03
N ARG A 47 -6.11 -10.92 5.68
CA ARG A 47 -5.41 -10.64 4.42
C ARG A 47 -6.25 -10.97 3.19
N THR A 48 -7.01 -12.06 3.22
CA THR A 48 -7.90 -12.44 2.11
C THR A 48 -9.03 -11.42 1.95
N ASP A 49 -9.62 -10.98 3.07
CA ASP A 49 -10.66 -9.95 3.08
C ASP A 49 -10.16 -8.58 2.61
N ILE A 50 -9.02 -8.11 3.12
CA ILE A 50 -8.38 -6.86 2.69
C ILE A 50 -8.10 -6.89 1.19
N LEU A 51 -7.48 -7.98 0.72
CA LEU A 51 -7.13 -8.14 -0.67
C LEU A 51 -8.38 -8.10 -1.57
N PHE A 52 -9.41 -8.84 -1.16
CA PHE A 52 -10.69 -8.85 -1.84
C PHE A 52 -11.33 -7.45 -1.92
N ALA A 53 -11.40 -6.75 -0.79
CA ALA A 53 -11.96 -5.40 -0.70
C ALA A 53 -11.21 -4.40 -1.58
N MET A 54 -9.87 -4.42 -1.55
CA MET A 54 -9.02 -3.54 -2.35
C MET A 54 -9.22 -3.74 -3.85
N GLN A 55 -9.41 -4.99 -4.30
CA GLN A 55 -9.61 -5.29 -5.73
C GLN A 55 -11.01 -4.96 -6.23
N GLN A 56 -12.04 -5.24 -5.42
CA GLN A 56 -13.42 -4.97 -5.80
C GLN A 56 -13.80 -3.49 -5.62
N GLY A 57 -12.97 -2.71 -4.92
CA GLY A 57 -13.27 -1.32 -4.54
C GLY A 57 -14.36 -1.22 -3.47
N GLY A 58 -14.60 -2.30 -2.73
CA GLY A 58 -15.62 -2.40 -1.70
C GLY A 58 -15.08 -2.23 -0.28
N HIS A 59 -15.96 -2.36 0.70
CA HIS A 59 -15.57 -2.43 2.11
C HIS A 59 -15.19 -3.84 2.51
N PRO A 60 -14.26 -4.00 3.46
CA PRO A 60 -13.96 -5.28 4.08
C PRO A 60 -15.16 -5.81 4.88
N LEU A 61 -15.22 -7.14 5.01
CA LEU A 61 -16.25 -7.82 5.80
C LEU A 61 -15.87 -7.96 7.28
N PHE A 62 -14.60 -7.75 7.62
CA PHE A 62 -14.09 -7.83 8.98
C PHE A 62 -13.33 -6.57 9.39
N HIS A 63 -12.85 -6.58 10.64
CA HIS A 63 -11.98 -5.57 11.20
C HIS A 63 -11.01 -6.23 12.18
N ARG A 64 -9.78 -5.73 12.19
CA ARG A 64 -8.74 -6.09 13.16
C ARG A 64 -7.69 -5.00 13.22
N ASP A 65 -7.37 -4.51 14.41
CA ASP A 65 -6.27 -3.58 14.64
C ASP A 65 -5.47 -3.97 15.89
N HIS A 66 -4.30 -4.57 15.67
CA HIS A 66 -3.41 -5.07 16.71
C HIS A 66 -2.09 -4.30 16.74
N ILE A 67 -2.01 -3.14 16.09
CA ILE A 67 -0.74 -2.42 15.95
C ILE A 67 -0.15 -1.99 17.29
N TYR A 68 -1.01 -1.67 18.27
CA TYR A 68 -0.57 -1.32 19.63
C TYR A 68 0.13 -2.50 20.32
N HIS A 69 -0.38 -3.72 20.15
CA HIS A 69 0.25 -4.93 20.69
C HIS A 69 1.63 -5.17 20.06
N VAL A 70 1.75 -4.97 18.74
CA VAL A 70 3.04 -5.09 18.04
C VAL A 70 4.02 -4.01 18.48
N LYS A 71 3.58 -2.74 18.60
CA LYS A 71 4.41 -1.64 19.13
C LYS A 71 4.97 -1.97 20.52
N ARG A 72 4.14 -2.53 21.40
CA ARG A 72 4.56 -2.96 22.74
C ARG A 72 5.56 -4.12 22.68
N SER A 73 5.33 -5.12 21.84
CA SER A 73 6.28 -6.23 21.60
C SER A 73 7.64 -5.72 21.15
N LEU A 74 7.64 -4.82 20.15
CA LEU A 74 8.86 -4.18 19.65
C LEU A 74 9.60 -3.40 20.73
N ALA A 75 8.90 -2.63 21.55
CA ALA A 75 9.50 -1.88 22.65
C ALA A 75 10.23 -2.80 23.64
N TYR A 76 9.66 -3.97 23.96
CA TYR A 76 10.34 -4.97 24.79
C TYR A 76 11.59 -5.57 24.12
N LYS A 77 11.61 -5.64 22.79
CA LYS A 77 12.77 -6.08 21.99
C LYS A 77 13.81 -4.98 21.77
N GLY A 78 13.57 -3.75 22.26
CA GLY A 78 14.47 -2.60 22.07
C GLY A 78 14.27 -1.84 20.76
N PHE A 79 13.18 -2.12 20.04
CA PHE A 79 12.82 -1.45 18.78
C PHE A 79 11.64 -0.49 18.98
N ASN A 80 11.47 0.46 18.06
CA ASN A 80 10.31 1.36 18.08
C ASN A 80 9.86 1.70 16.66
N LEU A 81 8.55 1.63 16.44
CA LEU A 81 7.89 2.26 15.29
C LEU A 81 7.75 3.74 15.61
N GLN A 82 8.85 4.50 15.49
CA GLN A 82 8.83 5.93 15.80
C GLN A 82 7.84 6.65 14.89
N PRO A 83 6.92 7.47 15.44
CA PRO A 83 6.16 8.39 14.63
C PRO A 83 7.09 9.45 14.04
N ASP A 84 6.80 9.89 12.83
CA ASP A 84 7.51 11.04 12.28
C ASP A 84 7.00 12.32 12.94
N SER A 85 7.93 13.18 13.36
CA SER A 85 7.63 14.48 13.95
C SER A 85 7.18 15.42 12.82
N ASP A 86 5.91 15.81 12.87
CA ASP A 86 5.35 17.10 12.44
C ASP A 86 5.32 17.49 10.95
N ALA A 87 6.05 16.83 10.04
CA ALA A 87 6.18 17.33 8.66
C ALA A 87 4.88 17.29 7.81
N TYR A 88 3.93 16.41 8.14
CA TYR A 88 2.68 16.22 7.37
C TYR A 88 1.40 16.46 8.20
N SER A 89 1.55 16.89 9.46
CA SER A 89 0.48 16.84 10.48
C SER A 89 -0.65 17.86 10.27
N ASN A 90 -0.41 18.95 9.54
CA ASN A 90 -1.36 20.06 9.51
C ASN A 90 -2.47 19.92 8.46
N GLN A 91 -2.38 18.94 7.55
CA GLN A 91 -3.28 18.79 6.40
C GLN A 91 -4.11 17.49 6.41
N LEU A 92 -3.74 16.54 7.26
CA LEU A 92 -4.34 15.20 7.28
C LEU A 92 -5.30 15.03 8.44
N GLY A 93 -6.40 14.30 8.19
CA GLY A 93 -7.27 13.84 9.25
C GLY A 93 -6.57 12.79 10.11
N PRO A 94 -7.01 12.60 11.37
CA PRO A 94 -6.31 11.76 12.36
C PRO A 94 -6.09 10.33 11.87
N ILE A 95 -7.07 9.73 11.18
CA ILE A 95 -6.98 8.34 10.69
C ILE A 95 -5.87 8.19 9.65
N ILE A 96 -5.79 9.10 8.67
CA ILE A 96 -4.75 9.04 7.63
C ILE A 96 -3.39 9.39 8.20
N GLN A 97 -3.32 10.35 9.12
CA GLN A 97 -2.08 10.71 9.80
C GLN A 97 -1.51 9.53 10.59
N GLU A 98 -2.33 8.84 11.38
CA GLU A 98 -1.90 7.66 12.14
C GLU A 98 -1.47 6.51 11.21
N ALA A 99 -2.25 6.21 10.18
CA ALA A 99 -1.91 5.19 9.20
C ALA A 99 -0.59 5.51 8.48
N PHE A 100 -0.39 6.77 8.07
CA PHE A 100 0.84 7.24 7.44
C PHE A 100 2.04 7.10 8.39
N SER A 101 1.89 7.59 9.63
CA SER A 101 2.93 7.52 10.66
C SER A 101 3.33 6.07 10.96
N ASP A 102 2.37 5.17 11.08
CA ASP A 102 2.65 3.76 11.33
C ASP A 102 3.33 3.08 10.14
N THR A 103 2.94 3.44 8.93
CA THR A 103 3.56 2.95 7.70
C THR A 103 5.00 3.45 7.59
N MET A 104 5.25 4.73 7.87
CA MET A 104 6.59 5.32 7.89
C MET A 104 7.47 4.69 8.97
N GLY A 105 6.94 4.52 10.17
CA GLY A 105 7.63 3.85 11.27
C GLY A 105 8.05 2.42 10.89
N LEU A 106 7.16 1.68 10.22
CA LEU A 106 7.45 0.33 9.72
C LEU A 106 8.58 0.34 8.69
N CYS A 107 8.50 1.24 7.71
CA CYS A 107 9.50 1.38 6.66
C CYS A 107 10.89 1.68 7.24
N ARG A 108 10.97 2.66 8.15
CA ARG A 108 12.22 3.05 8.81
C ARG A 108 12.81 1.91 9.64
N LEU A 109 11.96 1.23 10.42
CA LEU A 109 12.38 0.09 11.23
C LEU A 109 13.02 -0.99 10.36
N LEU A 110 12.33 -1.40 9.28
CA LEU A 110 12.79 -2.47 8.42
C LEU A 110 13.98 -2.08 7.55
N ASN A 111 14.04 -0.85 7.03
CA ASN A 111 15.19 -0.39 6.24
C ASN A 111 16.45 -0.23 7.12
N LYS A 112 16.30 0.21 8.37
CA LYS A 112 17.43 0.39 9.30
C LYS A 112 17.96 -0.93 9.87
N HIS A 113 17.07 -1.88 10.16
CA HIS A 113 17.38 -3.11 10.90
C HIS A 113 17.17 -4.36 10.05
N GLN A 114 17.59 -4.34 8.77
CA GLN A 114 17.40 -5.45 7.83
C GLN A 114 17.96 -6.78 8.34
N ASP A 115 19.12 -6.73 9.01
CA ASP A 115 19.82 -7.93 9.50
C ASP A 115 19.31 -8.42 10.87
N GLU A 116 18.69 -7.55 11.66
CA GLU A 116 18.29 -7.85 13.04
C GLU A 116 16.90 -8.50 13.14
N LYS A 117 16.13 -8.51 12.04
CA LYS A 117 14.77 -9.07 11.97
C LYS A 117 13.87 -8.63 13.15
N PRO A 118 13.60 -7.31 13.28
CA PRO A 118 12.89 -6.75 14.43
C PRO A 118 11.46 -7.29 14.59
N LEU A 119 10.86 -7.73 13.48
CA LEU A 119 9.54 -8.34 13.41
C LEU A 119 9.66 -9.77 12.91
N ASP A 120 8.94 -10.69 13.55
CA ASP A 120 8.68 -11.98 12.93
C ASP A 120 7.62 -11.85 11.80
N LEU A 121 7.40 -12.94 11.07
CA LEU A 121 6.45 -12.93 9.96
C LEU A 121 5.02 -12.63 10.41
N LEU A 122 4.59 -13.12 11.57
CA LEU A 122 3.23 -12.90 12.06
C LEU A 122 3.06 -11.45 12.50
N GLU A 123 4.01 -10.90 13.27
CA GLU A 123 4.01 -9.51 13.69
C GLU A 123 4.03 -8.56 12.49
N PHE A 124 4.86 -8.83 11.48
CA PHE A 124 4.88 -8.04 10.25
C PHE A 124 3.51 -8.04 9.56
N GLN A 125 2.86 -9.20 9.47
CA GLN A 125 1.52 -9.30 8.86
C GLN A 125 0.43 -8.61 9.69
N GLU A 126 0.51 -8.65 11.02
CA GLU A 126 -0.41 -7.93 11.90
C GLU A 126 -0.31 -6.41 11.70
N VAL A 127 0.90 -5.87 11.53
CA VAL A 127 1.08 -4.43 11.22
C VAL A 127 0.39 -4.08 9.90
N LEU A 128 0.63 -4.86 8.84
CA LEU A 128 0.01 -4.64 7.53
C LEU A 128 -1.52 -4.72 7.60
N VAL A 129 -2.06 -5.78 8.24
CA VAL A 129 -3.50 -5.98 8.42
C VAL A 129 -4.13 -4.79 9.14
N SER A 130 -3.52 -4.35 10.24
CA SER A 130 -4.03 -3.24 11.07
C SER A 130 -4.06 -1.92 10.30
N ILE A 131 -3.00 -1.60 9.53
CA ILE A 131 -2.98 -0.38 8.72
C ILE A 131 -4.00 -0.48 7.58
N CYS A 132 -4.07 -1.61 6.87
CA CYS A 132 -5.02 -1.80 5.78
C CYS A 132 -6.47 -1.68 6.24
N TYR A 133 -6.85 -2.25 7.40
CA TYR A 133 -8.21 -2.10 7.92
C TYR A 133 -8.54 -0.65 8.27
N ARG A 134 -7.63 0.10 8.91
CA ARG A 134 -7.84 1.55 9.16
C ARG A 134 -8.02 2.34 7.86
N LEU A 135 -7.21 2.06 6.84
CA LEU A 135 -7.35 2.69 5.53
C LEU A 135 -8.71 2.38 4.88
N LEU A 136 -9.13 1.11 4.89
CA LEU A 136 -10.38 0.68 4.25
C LEU A 136 -11.64 1.06 5.05
N GLN A 137 -11.51 1.30 6.35
CA GLN A 137 -12.57 1.86 7.20
C GLN A 137 -12.72 3.37 7.03
N PHE A 138 -11.61 4.08 6.75
CA PHE A 138 -11.68 5.49 6.41
C PHE A 138 -12.51 5.69 5.13
N ARG A 139 -12.12 5.03 4.04
CA ARG A 139 -12.80 5.03 2.73
C ARG A 139 -12.41 3.79 1.94
N THR A 140 -13.28 3.34 1.04
CA THR A 140 -12.84 2.43 -0.02
C THR A 140 -11.92 3.15 -1.00
N ILE A 141 -11.10 2.39 -1.73
CA ILE A 141 -10.28 2.92 -2.83
C ILE A 141 -11.14 3.62 -3.89
N TYR A 142 -12.35 3.11 -4.16
CA TYR A 142 -13.27 3.71 -5.12
C TYR A 142 -13.81 5.06 -4.64
N GLU A 143 -14.19 5.17 -3.36
CA GLU A 143 -14.68 6.42 -2.78
C GLU A 143 -13.62 7.52 -2.76
N SER A 144 -12.38 7.17 -2.43
CA SER A 144 -11.27 8.14 -2.39
C SER A 144 -10.98 8.70 -3.77
N ARG A 145 -11.01 7.87 -4.82
CA ARG A 145 -10.71 8.34 -6.18
C ARG A 145 -11.77 9.31 -6.74
N LEU A 146 -13.00 9.27 -6.21
CA LEU A 146 -14.05 10.23 -6.56
C LEU A 146 -13.91 11.59 -5.84
N LYS A 147 -12.93 11.74 -4.95
CA LYS A 147 -12.73 12.94 -4.14
C LYS A 147 -11.36 13.55 -4.41
N GLN A 148 -11.33 14.81 -4.81
CA GLN A 148 -10.12 15.56 -5.12
C GLN A 148 -9.64 16.34 -3.90
N ASP A 149 -9.40 15.63 -2.79
CA ASP A 149 -8.89 16.20 -1.55
C ASP A 149 -7.53 15.57 -1.16
N ALA A 150 -6.75 16.26 -0.33
CA ALA A 150 -5.43 15.76 0.07
C ALA A 150 -5.51 14.41 0.80
N GLN A 151 -6.53 14.18 1.62
CA GLN A 151 -6.67 12.92 2.35
C GLN A 151 -6.87 11.74 1.41
N SER A 152 -7.64 11.92 0.33
CA SER A 152 -7.82 10.93 -0.73
C SER A 152 -6.51 10.59 -1.42
N THR A 153 -5.64 11.56 -1.70
CA THR A 153 -4.35 11.33 -2.34
C THR A 153 -3.41 10.52 -1.45
N TYR A 154 -3.28 10.90 -0.18
CA TYR A 154 -2.49 10.12 0.77
C TYR A 154 -3.09 8.73 1.02
N HIS A 155 -4.42 8.62 1.08
CA HIS A 155 -5.11 7.33 1.19
C HIS A 155 -4.82 6.42 -0.01
N ILE A 156 -4.92 6.95 -1.24
CA ILE A 156 -4.56 6.22 -2.47
C ILE A 156 -3.10 5.79 -2.43
N GLY A 157 -2.18 6.68 -2.08
CA GLY A 157 -0.76 6.36 -1.99
C GLY A 157 -0.45 5.26 -0.98
N LEU A 158 -1.04 5.33 0.21
CA LEU A 158 -0.89 4.30 1.24
C LEU A 158 -1.51 2.96 0.77
N CYS A 159 -2.65 2.99 0.08
CA CYS A 159 -3.24 1.78 -0.51
C CYS A 159 -2.34 1.19 -1.61
N LEU A 160 -1.78 2.01 -2.50
CA LEU A 160 -0.84 1.57 -3.55
C LEU A 160 0.43 0.99 -2.94
N PHE A 161 0.95 1.60 -1.88
CA PHE A 161 2.06 1.06 -1.12
C PHE A 161 1.73 -0.32 -0.53
N MET A 162 0.57 -0.47 0.12
CA MET A 162 0.14 -1.75 0.67
C MET A 162 -0.04 -2.82 -0.42
N ILE A 163 -0.63 -2.44 -1.55
CA ILE A 163 -0.72 -3.26 -2.78
C ILE A 163 0.70 -3.72 -3.17
N SER A 164 1.65 -2.80 -3.32
CA SER A 164 3.01 -3.13 -3.76
C SER A 164 3.75 -4.11 -2.82
N ILE A 165 3.52 -4.03 -1.50
CA ILE A 165 4.05 -5.01 -0.53
C ILE A 165 3.40 -6.39 -0.70
N HIS A 166 2.07 -6.43 -0.84
CA HIS A 166 1.34 -7.70 -0.92
C HIS A 166 1.65 -8.47 -2.20
N PHE A 167 2.07 -7.80 -3.28
CA PHE A 167 2.18 -8.38 -4.61
C PHE A 167 3.61 -8.59 -5.12
N ASN A 168 4.63 -8.44 -4.27
CA ASN A 168 6.04 -8.60 -4.67
C ASN A 168 6.27 -9.90 -5.47
N ASN A 169 6.55 -9.71 -6.76
CA ASN A 169 7.12 -10.61 -7.77
C ASN A 169 6.41 -11.90 -8.21
N THR A 170 5.13 -12.14 -7.89
CA THR A 170 4.44 -13.34 -8.43
C THR A 170 3.01 -13.13 -8.92
N GLN A 171 2.43 -11.93 -8.78
CA GLN A 171 0.99 -11.75 -8.94
C GLN A 171 0.61 -10.49 -9.75
N PHE A 172 1.18 -10.37 -10.95
CA PHE A 172 0.83 -9.37 -11.99
C PHE A 172 -0.66 -9.33 -12.41
N ARG A 173 -1.57 -10.01 -11.71
CA ARG A 173 -2.93 -10.32 -12.19
C ARG A 173 -4.05 -9.97 -11.21
N ILE A 174 -3.75 -9.30 -10.12
CA ILE A 174 -4.70 -9.21 -9.01
C ILE A 174 -5.41 -7.84 -8.98
N ALA A 175 -4.73 -6.71 -9.17
CA ALA A 175 -5.46 -5.45 -9.37
C ALA A 175 -6.27 -5.52 -10.67
N ARG A 176 -7.56 -5.11 -10.62
CA ARG A 176 -8.39 -5.00 -11.83
C ARG A 176 -7.63 -4.20 -12.89
N ARG A 177 -7.65 -4.68 -14.13
CA ARG A 177 -6.94 -4.04 -15.23
C ARG A 177 -7.30 -2.55 -15.32
N GLY A 178 -6.28 -1.68 -15.36
CA GLY A 178 -6.46 -0.22 -15.42
C GLY A 178 -6.76 0.47 -14.08
N LEU A 179 -7.05 -0.26 -13.00
CA LEU A 179 -7.38 0.35 -11.69
C LEU A 179 -6.23 1.21 -11.17
N ILE A 180 -5.01 0.67 -11.13
CA ILE A 180 -3.83 1.40 -10.63
C ILE A 180 -3.59 2.69 -11.43
N MET A 181 -3.72 2.63 -12.75
CA MET A 181 -3.56 3.79 -13.61
C MET A 181 -4.62 4.86 -13.32
N ALA A 182 -5.89 4.45 -13.18
CA ALA A 182 -6.98 5.37 -12.86
C ALA A 182 -6.75 6.06 -11.49
N LEU A 183 -6.38 5.28 -10.48
CA LEU A 183 -6.10 5.80 -9.14
C LEU A 183 -4.97 6.82 -9.13
N VAL A 184 -3.86 6.53 -9.81
CA VAL A 184 -2.74 7.48 -9.87
C VAL A 184 -3.14 8.74 -10.63
N LYS A 185 -3.80 8.63 -11.79
CA LYS A 185 -4.27 9.79 -12.56
C LYS A 185 -5.15 10.72 -11.72
N GLU A 186 -6.17 10.17 -11.07
CA GLU A 186 -7.10 10.96 -10.26
C GLU A 186 -6.40 11.57 -9.05
N ALA A 187 -5.45 10.87 -8.43
CA ALA A 187 -4.68 11.38 -7.29
C ALA A 187 -3.71 12.52 -7.68
N ILE A 188 -3.04 12.43 -8.84
CA ILE A 188 -2.10 13.48 -9.27
C ILE A 188 -2.81 14.72 -9.87
N GLU A 189 -4.08 14.60 -10.23
CA GLU A 189 -4.92 15.74 -10.63
C GLU A 189 -5.48 16.52 -9.43
N SER A 190 -5.41 15.95 -8.21
CA SER A 190 -5.84 16.64 -6.99
C SER A 190 -4.93 17.82 -6.65
N LYS A 191 -5.51 18.91 -6.14
CA LYS A 191 -4.76 20.06 -5.63
C LYS A 191 -4.24 19.76 -4.23
N LEU A 192 -2.94 19.55 -4.09
CA LEU A 192 -2.27 19.42 -2.79
C LEU A 192 -1.65 20.78 -2.42
N SER A 193 -1.53 21.10 -1.13
CA SER A 193 -0.98 22.40 -0.72
C SER A 193 0.53 22.38 -0.46
N GLU A 194 1.06 21.33 0.16
CA GLU A 194 2.50 21.22 0.46
C GLU A 194 3.06 19.89 -0.07
N HIS A 195 4.27 19.93 -0.63
CA HIS A 195 4.97 18.78 -1.21
C HIS A 195 4.21 18.06 -2.35
N GLU A 196 3.36 18.80 -3.06
CA GLU A 196 2.50 18.26 -4.12
C GLU A 196 3.29 17.43 -5.14
N ASP A 197 4.40 17.99 -5.61
CA ASP A 197 5.26 17.39 -6.63
C ASP A 197 5.95 16.11 -6.15
N GLU A 198 6.40 16.07 -4.89
CA GLU A 198 7.09 14.91 -4.34
C GLU A 198 6.10 13.78 -4.02
N VAL A 199 4.87 14.11 -3.61
CA VAL A 199 3.78 13.13 -3.47
C VAL A 199 3.42 12.54 -4.83
N LYS A 200 3.26 13.37 -5.87
CA LYS A 200 3.01 12.90 -7.24
C LYS A 200 4.13 11.99 -7.71
N PHE A 201 5.38 12.37 -7.46
CA PHE A 201 6.54 11.55 -7.81
C PHE A 201 6.51 10.19 -7.10
N TRP A 202 6.17 10.14 -5.81
CA TRP A 202 6.00 8.89 -5.06
C TRP A 202 4.88 8.01 -5.63
N LEU A 203 3.70 8.59 -5.93
CA LEU A 203 2.56 7.88 -6.52
C LEU A 203 2.88 7.28 -7.90
N LEU A 204 3.53 8.07 -8.76
CA LEU A 204 3.92 7.63 -10.10
C LEU A 204 4.91 6.47 -10.04
N ASN A 205 5.85 6.51 -9.09
CA ASN A 205 6.80 5.43 -8.85
C ASN A 205 6.11 4.15 -8.39
N LEU A 206 5.24 4.22 -7.37
CA LEU A 206 4.45 3.07 -6.90
C LEU A 206 3.54 2.49 -7.98
N GLY A 207 2.86 3.36 -8.74
CA GLY A 207 1.99 2.93 -9.83
C GLY A 207 2.76 2.27 -10.98
N GLY A 208 3.89 2.85 -11.37
CA GLY A 208 4.71 2.36 -12.49
C GLY A 208 5.30 0.97 -12.25
N ILE A 209 5.68 0.65 -11.01
CA ILE A 209 6.11 -0.71 -10.66
C ILE A 209 4.96 -1.70 -10.48
N SER A 210 3.75 -1.19 -10.22
CA SER A 210 2.55 -2.01 -10.03
C SER A 210 1.84 -2.37 -11.34
N VAL A 211 2.30 -1.84 -12.49
CA VAL A 211 1.69 -2.02 -13.82
C VAL A 211 2.69 -2.68 -14.79
N SER A 212 2.18 -3.58 -15.65
CA SER A 212 2.96 -4.28 -16.68
C SER A 212 3.00 -3.52 -18.01
N LEU A 213 3.97 -3.86 -18.88
CA LEU A 213 4.21 -3.16 -20.16
C LEU A 213 3.05 -3.13 -21.19
N PRO A 214 2.04 -4.01 -21.21
CA PRO A 214 0.87 -3.79 -22.07
C PRO A 214 -0.25 -2.94 -21.41
N ASP A 215 -0.13 -2.59 -20.13
CA ASP A 215 -1.23 -2.01 -19.33
C ASP A 215 -1.00 -0.54 -18.92
N GLY A 216 -0.17 0.18 -19.68
CA GLY A 216 0.02 1.63 -19.50
C GLY A 216 1.32 2.04 -18.82
N ARG A 217 2.34 1.17 -18.77
CA ARG A 217 3.67 1.53 -18.24
C ARG A 217 4.30 2.73 -18.97
N GLU A 218 4.10 2.87 -20.29
CA GLU A 218 4.61 3.99 -21.08
C GLU A 218 4.12 5.35 -20.54
N TRP A 219 2.85 5.45 -20.15
CA TRP A 219 2.31 6.67 -19.54
C TRP A 219 2.99 7.00 -18.22
N PHE A 220 3.28 5.99 -17.38
CA PHE A 220 4.03 6.21 -16.13
C PHE A 220 5.45 6.69 -16.40
N ILE A 221 6.12 6.15 -17.42
CA ILE A 221 7.47 6.57 -17.79
C ILE A 221 7.47 8.04 -18.23
N GLU A 222 6.52 8.45 -19.08
CA GLU A 222 6.39 9.84 -19.53
C GLU A 222 6.10 10.78 -18.36
N ALA A 223 5.08 10.47 -17.56
CA ALA A 223 4.72 11.29 -16.42
C ALA A 223 5.84 11.37 -15.36
N LEU A 224 6.60 10.29 -15.16
CA LEU A 224 7.79 10.30 -14.29
C LEU A 224 8.89 11.20 -14.83
N ARG A 225 9.09 11.25 -16.16
CA ARG A 225 10.08 12.13 -16.77
C ARG A 225 9.73 13.59 -16.56
N GLU A 226 8.48 13.95 -16.84
CA GLU A 226 7.97 15.30 -16.61
C GLU A 226 8.12 15.70 -15.14
N GLN A 227 7.68 14.84 -14.23
CA GLN A 227 7.74 15.10 -12.79
C GLN A 227 9.18 15.16 -12.26
N ALA A 228 10.08 14.32 -12.75
CA ALA A 228 11.49 14.35 -12.38
C ALA A 228 12.17 15.64 -12.86
N SER A 229 11.82 16.11 -14.07
CA SER A 229 12.31 17.36 -14.63
C SER A 229 11.87 18.57 -13.79
N LEU A 230 10.60 18.59 -13.35
CA LEU A 230 10.07 19.61 -12.44
C LEU A 230 10.80 19.63 -11.09
N LEU A 231 11.15 18.46 -10.56
CA LEU A 231 11.87 18.31 -9.29
C LEU A 231 13.39 18.46 -9.41
N GLY A 232 13.94 18.59 -10.62
CA GLY A 232 15.40 18.62 -10.86
C GLY A 232 16.11 17.30 -10.50
N ILE A 233 15.40 16.18 -10.58
CA ILE A 233 15.93 14.84 -10.29
C ILE A 233 16.56 14.26 -11.56
N MET A 234 17.88 14.12 -11.54
CA MET A 234 18.68 13.63 -12.68
C MET A 234 19.44 12.33 -12.36
N ALA A 235 19.60 12.02 -11.08
CA ALA A 235 20.37 10.89 -10.58
C ALA A 235 19.53 9.99 -9.66
N TRP A 236 19.92 8.72 -9.58
CA TRP A 236 19.24 7.70 -8.77
C TRP A 236 19.22 8.05 -7.28
N GLU A 237 20.30 8.65 -6.78
CA GLU A 237 20.46 9.08 -5.41
C GLU A 237 19.43 10.16 -5.04
N GLN A 238 19.07 11.02 -6.00
CA GLN A 238 18.03 12.03 -5.83
C GLN A 238 16.63 11.40 -5.83
N VAL A 239 16.40 10.37 -6.65
CA VAL A 239 15.16 9.55 -6.59
C VAL A 239 15.00 8.97 -5.19
N LYS A 240 16.04 8.31 -4.67
CA LYS A 240 16.04 7.76 -3.31
C LYS A 240 15.78 8.83 -2.25
N GLY A 241 16.47 9.98 -2.33
CA GLY A 241 16.28 11.09 -1.40
C GLY A 241 14.86 11.65 -1.39
N CYS A 242 14.22 11.72 -2.57
CA CYS A 242 12.83 12.13 -2.68
C CYS A 242 11.87 11.09 -2.09
N LEU A 243 12.03 9.81 -2.45
CA LEU A 243 11.15 8.74 -2.01
C LEU A 243 11.28 8.41 -0.51
N ALA A 244 12.43 8.67 0.11
CA ALA A 244 12.65 8.46 1.55
C ALA A 244 11.76 9.34 2.46
N LYS A 245 11.12 10.38 1.89
CA LYS A 245 10.12 11.22 2.56
C LYS A 245 8.77 10.50 2.75
N PHE A 246 8.54 9.42 2.00
CA PHE A 246 7.28 8.69 1.95
C PHE A 246 7.50 7.20 2.24
N PRO A 247 6.40 6.43 2.47
CA PRO A 247 6.50 5.00 2.68
C PRO A 247 7.23 4.28 1.55
N TRP A 248 8.28 3.58 1.94
CA TRP A 248 9.21 2.90 1.04
C TRP A 248 9.99 1.81 1.79
N LEU A 249 10.05 0.62 1.20
CA LEU A 249 10.88 -0.49 1.68
C LEU A 249 11.97 -0.83 0.66
N ASP A 250 13.24 -0.72 1.05
CA ASP A 250 14.38 -0.95 0.15
C ASP A 250 14.37 -2.37 -0.42
N ALA A 251 14.12 -3.37 0.42
CA ALA A 251 14.11 -4.77 0.03
C ALA A 251 13.01 -5.14 -1.00
N ILE A 252 11.96 -4.31 -1.14
CA ILE A 252 10.83 -4.58 -2.05
C ILE A 252 10.87 -3.67 -3.27
N HIS A 253 11.17 -2.39 -3.08
CA HIS A 253 10.93 -1.39 -4.10
C HIS A 253 12.22 -0.91 -4.79
N ASP A 254 13.40 -1.08 -4.19
CA ASP A 254 14.66 -0.52 -4.72
C ASP A 254 14.96 -0.99 -6.13
N GLU A 255 14.97 -2.31 -6.35
CA GLU A 255 15.28 -2.89 -7.63
C GLU A 255 14.20 -2.65 -8.71
N PRO A 256 12.88 -2.85 -8.44
CA PRO A 256 11.83 -2.53 -9.40
C PRO A 256 11.79 -1.07 -9.84
N ILE A 257 11.96 -0.14 -8.90
CA ILE A 257 11.92 1.30 -9.19
C ILE A 257 13.18 1.72 -9.92
N ARG A 258 14.36 1.17 -9.58
CA ARG A 258 15.58 1.44 -10.32
C ARG A 258 15.45 1.04 -11.79
N LYS A 259 14.89 -0.15 -12.05
CA LYS A 259 14.59 -0.60 -13.42
C LYS A 259 13.60 0.31 -14.15
N LEU A 260 12.61 0.86 -13.45
CA LEU A 260 11.69 1.84 -14.01
C LEU A 260 12.40 3.16 -14.32
N TRP A 261 13.23 3.64 -13.41
CA TRP A 261 14.04 4.85 -13.57
C TRP A 261 15.02 4.76 -14.73
N ASP A 262 15.66 3.60 -14.92
CA ASP A 262 16.54 3.37 -16.08
C ASP A 262 15.76 3.52 -17.41
N GLN A 263 14.49 3.12 -17.48
CA GLN A 263 13.64 3.36 -18.65
C GLN A 263 13.30 4.83 -18.85
N VAL A 264 13.06 5.59 -17.76
CA VAL A 264 12.80 7.04 -17.81
C VAL A 264 13.98 7.78 -18.46
N ARG A 265 15.21 7.37 -18.13
CA ARG A 265 16.46 7.95 -18.67
C ARG A 265 16.82 7.51 -20.08
N LEU A 266 16.37 6.33 -20.52
CA LEU A 266 16.76 5.77 -21.82
C LEU A 266 16.01 6.38 -23.02
N MET A 267 14.91 7.10 -22.80
CA MET A 267 14.17 7.79 -23.87
C MET A 267 14.75 9.17 -24.23
N ASP A 268 15.92 9.51 -23.69
CA ASP A 268 16.69 10.72 -24.05
C ASP A 268 17.54 10.56 -25.34
N VAL A 269 17.29 9.51 -26.14
CA VAL A 269 18.00 9.21 -27.40
C VAL A 269 17.06 9.18 -28.59
#